data_AF-A0A7H9APN4-F1
#
_entry.id   AF-A0A7H9APN4-F1
#
_cell.length_a   1.000
_cell.length_b   1.000
_cell.length_c   1.000
_cell.angle_alpha   90.00
_cell.angle_beta   90.00
_cell.angle_gamma   90.00
#
_symmetry.space_group_name_H-M   'P 1'
#
loop_
_entity.id
_entity.type
_entity.pdbx_description
1 polymer ?
#
loop_
_entity_poly.entity_id
_entity_poly.type
_entity_poly.pdbx_seq_one_letter_code
_entity_poly.pdbx_strand_id
1 'polypeptide(L)'
;MKTFRLSPILLGIAVTVFFSCDREENNFGDAVQVTEEEALELVQTSLTSDAYGMNVQAEDALALNNGDTSKIKYECGVLNSKSMERSSAINAPVSFTHSIEYLFTLVCEEGQSKAFAIEFDGNGTYSSPRLQSDDTISYQAVLGNIVSSEGPYVYNSSFVREGTQTTRIASRTKNFDSTLSIESNAVAIDKDTRELLGGSATFSLQGTLGSGETFSYAGTITFKGNGAATININGNTYNVQI
;
A
#
# COMPACT_ATOMS: atom_id res chain seq x y z
N MET A 1 -47.11 -52.80 -70.93
CA MET A 1 -47.03 -53.93 -69.97
C MET A 1 -46.23 -53.45 -68.77
N LYS A 2 -46.79 -53.63 -67.56
CA LYS A 2 -46.27 -53.13 -66.27
C LYS A 2 -44.88 -53.69 -65.93
N THR A 3 -44.04 -52.90 -65.27
CA THR A 3 -43.42 -53.26 -63.98
C THR A 3 -42.92 -52.03 -63.23
N PHE A 4 -43.53 -51.77 -62.08
CA PHE A 4 -43.06 -50.96 -60.96
C PHE A 4 -41.95 -51.71 -60.21
N ARG A 5 -40.83 -51.06 -59.83
CA ARG A 5 -39.95 -51.39 -58.68
C ARG A 5 -39.24 -50.10 -58.23
N LEU A 6 -39.65 -49.53 -57.10
CA LEU A 6 -39.01 -49.60 -55.76
C LEU A 6 -37.71 -48.78 -55.65
N SER A 7 -37.83 -47.67 -54.92
CA SER A 7 -36.76 -46.78 -54.43
C SER A 7 -35.90 -47.48 -53.37
N PRO A 8 -34.64 -47.03 -53.21
CA PRO A 8 -34.13 -46.78 -51.87
C PRO A 8 -33.63 -45.33 -51.72
N ILE A 9 -34.05 -44.76 -50.60
CA ILE A 9 -33.68 -43.47 -50.01
C ILE A 9 -32.16 -43.44 -49.79
N LEU A 10 -31.46 -42.50 -50.42
CA LEU A 10 -30.04 -42.25 -50.17
C LEU A 10 -29.91 -41.14 -49.12
N LEU A 11 -29.53 -41.56 -47.91
CA LEU A 11 -29.24 -40.76 -46.74
C LEU A 11 -27.94 -39.96 -46.97
N GLY A 12 -28.07 -38.66 -47.28
CA GLY A 12 -26.94 -37.75 -47.44
C GLY A 12 -26.36 -37.35 -46.07
N ILE A 13 -25.16 -37.88 -45.77
CA ILE A 13 -24.38 -37.55 -44.57
C ILE A 13 -23.88 -36.10 -44.70
N ALA A 14 -24.33 -35.24 -43.78
CA ALA A 14 -23.80 -33.89 -43.62
C ALA A 14 -22.42 -33.96 -42.98
N VAL A 15 -21.37 -33.68 -43.77
CA VAL A 15 -19.99 -33.53 -43.28
C VAL A 15 -19.88 -32.15 -42.64
N THR A 16 -20.07 -32.06 -41.32
CA THR A 16 -19.65 -30.91 -40.53
C THR A 16 -18.14 -30.96 -40.35
N VAL A 17 -17.43 -30.14 -41.12
CA VAL A 17 -16.01 -29.89 -40.90
C VAL A 17 -15.90 -29.06 -39.62
N PHE A 18 -15.53 -29.70 -38.52
CA PHE A 18 -15.08 -28.97 -37.34
C PHE A 18 -13.72 -28.36 -37.69
N PHE A 19 -13.69 -27.07 -37.98
CA PHE A 19 -12.46 -26.30 -37.83
C PHE A 19 -12.15 -26.27 -36.33
N SER A 20 -11.34 -27.22 -35.86
CA SER A 20 -10.58 -27.04 -34.64
C SER A 20 -9.61 -25.91 -34.95
N CYS A 21 -9.94 -24.69 -34.55
CA CYS A 21 -8.89 -23.74 -34.23
C CYS A 21 -8.12 -24.40 -33.09
N ASP A 22 -6.98 -25.00 -33.39
CA ASP A 22 -5.92 -25.05 -32.39
C ASP A 22 -5.74 -23.60 -31.95
N ARG A 23 -6.27 -23.29 -30.76
CA ARG A 23 -5.82 -22.12 -30.04
C ARG A 23 -4.35 -22.43 -29.83
N GLU A 24 -3.51 -21.83 -30.66
CA GLU A 24 -2.11 -21.68 -30.32
C GLU A 24 -2.12 -21.15 -28.89
N GLU A 25 -1.78 -22.02 -27.94
CA GLU A 25 -1.33 -21.60 -26.63
C GLU A 25 -0.14 -20.71 -26.96
N ASN A 26 -0.41 -19.40 -27.07
CA ASN A 26 0.61 -18.40 -26.94
C ASN A 26 1.32 -18.77 -25.65
N ASN A 27 2.50 -19.37 -25.79
CA ASN A 27 3.43 -19.56 -24.70
C ASN A 27 3.50 -18.21 -24.00
N PHE A 28 2.86 -18.11 -22.84
CA PHE A 28 3.06 -17.00 -21.91
C PHE A 28 4.45 -17.20 -21.28
N GLY A 29 5.47 -17.07 -22.14
CA GLY A 29 6.88 -17.02 -21.81
C GLY A 29 7.41 -15.58 -21.79
N ASP A 30 6.52 -14.58 -21.90
CA ASP A 30 6.88 -13.22 -21.53
C ASP A 30 6.67 -13.11 -20.02
N ALA A 31 7.77 -13.10 -19.28
CA ALA A 31 7.75 -12.64 -17.92
C ALA A 31 7.33 -11.15 -17.97
N VAL A 32 6.03 -10.93 -17.73
CA VAL A 32 5.44 -9.60 -17.79
C VAL A 32 5.94 -8.86 -16.56
N GLN A 33 6.97 -8.04 -16.72
CA GLN A 33 7.53 -7.21 -15.67
C GLN A 33 6.44 -6.41 -14.95
N VAL A 34 6.69 -6.08 -13.67
CA VAL A 34 5.83 -5.17 -12.92
C VAL A 34 5.82 -3.82 -13.63
N THR A 35 4.65 -3.32 -13.98
CA THR A 35 4.46 -2.07 -14.72
C THR A 35 4.46 -0.86 -13.78
N GLU A 36 4.60 0.33 -14.35
CA GLU A 36 4.51 1.58 -13.58
C GLU A 36 3.14 1.76 -12.90
N GLU A 37 2.06 1.31 -13.55
CA GLU A 37 0.72 1.33 -12.94
C GLU A 37 0.61 0.39 -11.74
N GLU A 38 1.24 -0.78 -11.79
CA GLU A 38 1.29 -1.72 -10.67
C GLU A 38 2.15 -1.17 -9.52
N ALA A 39 3.26 -0.50 -9.85
CA ALA A 39 4.08 0.21 -8.87
C ALA A 39 3.32 1.38 -8.22
N LEU A 40 2.57 2.16 -9.01
CA LEU A 40 1.74 3.26 -8.52
C LEU A 40 0.69 2.75 -7.51
N GLU A 41 0.01 1.65 -7.82
CA GLU A 41 -1.00 1.06 -6.93
C GLU A 41 -0.39 0.63 -5.58
N LEU A 42 0.81 0.03 -5.59
CA LEU A 42 1.55 -0.34 -4.37
C LEU A 42 1.90 0.87 -3.52
N VAL A 43 2.44 1.91 -4.14
CA VAL A 43 2.81 3.15 -3.44
C VAL A 43 1.56 3.82 -2.88
N GLN A 44 0.49 3.96 -3.67
CA GLN A 44 -0.76 4.56 -3.21
C GLN A 44 -1.36 3.77 -2.04
N THR A 45 -1.48 2.45 -2.17
CA THR A 45 -2.06 1.60 -1.12
C THR A 45 -1.26 1.70 0.18
N SER A 46 0.07 1.78 0.08
CA SER A 46 0.96 1.95 1.23
C SER A 46 0.90 3.33 1.88
N LEU A 47 0.28 4.32 1.23
CA LEU A 47 -0.05 5.61 1.82
C LEU A 47 -1.43 5.60 2.48
N THR A 48 -2.39 4.91 1.87
CA THR A 48 -3.80 4.96 2.28
C THR A 48 -4.05 4.35 3.65
N SER A 49 -4.94 4.97 4.42
CA SER A 49 -5.35 4.47 5.73
C SER A 49 -6.12 3.14 5.67
N ASP A 50 -6.90 2.93 4.60
CA ASP A 50 -7.71 1.74 4.37
C ASP A 50 -6.90 0.44 4.17
N ALA A 51 -5.58 0.54 4.00
CA ALA A 51 -4.67 -0.61 3.90
C ALA A 51 -3.57 -0.59 4.98
N TYR A 52 -3.84 0.10 6.09
CA TYR A 52 -2.90 0.31 7.17
C TYR A 52 -1.58 0.97 6.71
N GLY A 53 -1.70 1.90 5.76
CA GLY A 53 -0.58 2.65 5.20
C GLY A 53 -0.02 3.71 6.14
N MET A 54 0.94 4.47 5.62
CA MET A 54 1.70 5.48 6.37
C MET A 54 0.81 6.54 7.05
N ASN A 55 -0.35 6.87 6.48
CA ASN A 55 -1.25 7.87 7.06
C ASN A 55 -1.82 7.45 8.41
N VAL A 56 -2.18 6.16 8.59
CA VAL A 56 -2.64 5.65 9.91
C VAL A 56 -1.54 5.73 10.94
N GLN A 57 -0.28 5.58 10.54
CA GLN A 57 0.86 5.67 11.47
C GLN A 57 1.03 7.09 12.01
N ALA A 58 0.75 8.10 11.17
CA ALA A 58 0.71 9.50 11.61
C ALA A 58 -0.44 9.75 12.59
N GLU A 59 -1.61 9.15 12.35
CA GLU A 59 -2.75 9.25 13.28
C GLU A 59 -2.45 8.57 14.63
N ASP A 60 -1.90 7.35 14.60
CA ASP A 60 -1.52 6.60 15.80
C ASP A 60 -0.43 7.34 16.58
N ALA A 61 0.54 7.97 15.89
CA ALA A 61 1.55 8.83 16.49
C ALA A 61 0.94 10.01 17.28
N LEU A 62 -0.03 10.70 16.67
CA LEU A 62 -0.75 11.80 17.31
C LEU A 62 -1.61 11.31 18.47
N ALA A 63 -2.21 10.12 18.36
CA ALA A 63 -3.02 9.53 19.42
C ALA A 63 -2.17 9.15 20.64
N LEU A 64 -0.97 8.59 20.43
CA LEU A 64 -0.01 8.30 21.49
C LEU A 64 0.48 9.57 22.19
N ASN A 65 0.73 10.65 21.43
CA ASN A 65 1.08 11.95 22.01
C ASN A 65 -0.08 12.57 22.82
N ASN A 66 -1.33 12.45 22.34
CA ASN A 66 -2.49 13.15 22.88
C ASN A 66 -3.32 12.33 23.88
N GLY A 67 -2.87 11.14 24.28
CA GLY A 67 -3.64 10.15 25.04
C GLY A 67 -4.15 10.55 26.44
N ASP A 68 -3.95 11.78 26.91
CA ASP A 68 -4.62 12.33 28.10
C ASP A 68 -4.45 13.87 28.10
N THR A 69 -5.47 14.62 27.64
CA THR A 69 -5.51 16.11 27.55
C THR A 69 -5.47 16.81 28.91
N SER A 70 -4.90 16.17 29.93
CA SER A 70 -4.68 16.75 31.26
C SER A 70 -3.24 16.58 31.77
N LYS A 71 -2.40 15.69 31.22
CA LYS A 71 -0.99 15.53 31.64
C LYS A 71 -0.21 14.77 30.56
N ILE A 72 0.85 15.38 29.99
CA ILE A 72 1.95 14.57 29.42
C ILE A 72 2.55 13.80 30.61
N LYS A 73 2.25 12.50 30.72
CA LYS A 73 2.74 11.59 31.79
C LYS A 73 3.90 10.71 31.33
N TYR A 74 4.53 11.01 30.20
CA TYR A 74 5.74 10.30 29.80
C TYR A 74 6.95 11.04 30.33
N GLU A 75 7.80 10.33 31.06
CA GLU A 75 9.07 10.87 31.52
C GLU A 75 10.03 11.01 30.34
N CYS A 76 10.81 12.09 30.33
CA CYS A 76 11.79 12.35 29.29
C CYS A 76 12.77 11.18 29.15
N GLY A 77 12.95 10.68 27.93
CA GLY A 77 13.90 9.61 27.62
C GLY A 77 13.51 8.22 28.10
N VAL A 78 12.32 8.04 28.69
CA VAL A 78 11.83 6.72 29.08
C VAL A 78 11.15 6.05 27.88
N LEU A 79 11.66 4.88 27.51
CA LEU A 79 11.08 4.05 26.46
C LEU A 79 9.80 3.39 26.98
N ASN A 80 8.72 3.55 26.23
CA ASN A 80 7.43 2.93 26.49
C ASN A 80 7.07 2.01 25.33
N SER A 81 6.22 1.01 25.59
CA SER A 81 5.71 0.12 24.55
C SER A 81 4.20 -0.05 24.62
N LYS A 82 3.58 -0.35 23.47
CA LYS A 82 2.16 -0.68 23.35
C LYS A 82 1.89 -1.56 22.15
N SER A 83 1.37 -2.76 22.39
CA SER A 83 0.91 -3.64 21.32
C SER A 83 -0.54 -3.33 20.93
N MET A 84 -0.83 -3.44 19.63
CA MET A 84 -2.15 -3.18 19.09
C MET A 84 -2.45 -4.14 17.93
N GLU A 85 -3.70 -4.58 17.88
CA GLU A 85 -4.27 -5.22 16.70
C GLU A 85 -5.13 -4.20 15.95
N ARG A 86 -5.03 -4.21 14.63
CA ARG A 86 -5.77 -3.33 13.74
C ARG A 86 -6.39 -4.14 12.63
N SER A 87 -7.65 -3.86 12.34
CA SER A 87 -8.34 -4.50 11.24
C SER A 87 -9.37 -3.57 10.61
N SER A 88 -9.62 -3.78 9.32
CA SER A 88 -10.70 -3.12 8.60
C SER A 88 -12.07 -3.47 9.18
N ALA A 89 -13.05 -2.59 9.03
CA ALA A 89 -14.44 -2.90 9.32
C ALA A 89 -14.95 -4.09 8.47
N ILE A 90 -15.93 -4.81 9.00
CA ILE A 90 -16.59 -5.91 8.27
C ILE A 90 -17.24 -5.34 6.99
N ASN A 91 -16.98 -5.99 5.85
CA ASN A 91 -17.44 -5.59 4.50
C ASN A 91 -16.83 -4.30 3.95
N ALA A 92 -15.70 -3.81 4.48
CA ALA A 92 -14.96 -2.73 3.86
C ALA A 92 -14.47 -3.12 2.44
N PRO A 93 -14.38 -2.17 1.50
CA PRO A 93 -13.92 -2.43 0.13
C PRO A 93 -12.45 -2.88 0.08
N VAL A 94 -11.67 -2.48 1.08
CA VAL A 94 -10.33 -2.99 1.36
C VAL A 94 -10.38 -3.66 2.73
N SER A 95 -9.90 -4.90 2.79
CA SER A 95 -9.75 -5.61 4.05
C SER A 95 -8.30 -5.63 4.49
N PHE A 96 -8.01 -5.43 5.77
CA PHE A 96 -6.67 -5.60 6.32
C PHE A 96 -6.72 -6.13 7.76
N THR A 97 -5.61 -6.74 8.18
CA THR A 97 -5.34 -7.15 9.56
C THR A 97 -3.85 -7.01 9.85
N HIS A 98 -3.49 -6.24 10.88
CA HIS A 98 -2.10 -6.02 11.29
C HIS A 98 -1.95 -6.12 12.80
N SER A 99 -0.90 -6.81 13.23
CA SER A 99 -0.42 -6.89 14.61
C SER A 99 0.85 -6.05 14.74
N ILE A 100 0.90 -5.17 15.73
CA ILE A 100 1.93 -4.12 15.81
C ILE A 100 2.39 -3.94 17.26
N GLU A 101 3.68 -3.77 17.44
CA GLU A 101 4.27 -3.34 18.69
C GLU A 101 4.92 -1.96 18.55
N TYR A 102 4.26 -0.95 19.10
CA TYR A 102 4.81 0.39 19.17
C TYR A 102 5.83 0.49 20.29
N LEU A 103 6.97 1.09 19.99
CA LEU A 103 7.90 1.66 20.94
C LEU A 103 7.91 3.18 20.77
N PHE A 104 7.88 3.92 21.88
CA PHE A 104 7.83 5.38 21.80
C PHE A 104 8.46 6.05 23.02
N THR A 105 9.00 7.25 22.79
CA THR A 105 9.74 8.01 23.80
C THR A 105 9.46 9.51 23.65
N LEU A 106 9.25 10.19 24.77
CA LEU A 106 9.24 11.65 24.82
C LEU A 106 10.67 12.19 24.78
N VAL A 107 10.99 12.95 23.74
CA VAL A 107 12.29 13.58 23.56
C VAL A 107 12.25 14.97 24.15
N CYS A 108 13.21 15.27 25.02
CA CYS A 108 13.31 16.54 25.73
C CYS A 108 14.65 17.22 25.48
N GLU A 109 14.65 18.55 25.52
CA GLU A 109 15.84 19.41 25.47
C GLU A 109 15.77 20.37 26.66
N GLU A 110 16.87 20.47 27.41
CA GLU A 110 16.94 21.31 28.63
C GLU A 110 15.80 21.04 29.64
N GLY A 111 15.33 19.79 29.69
CA GLY A 111 14.23 19.36 30.59
C GLY A 111 12.82 19.75 30.11
N GLN A 112 12.69 20.31 28.91
CA GLN A 112 11.41 20.62 28.27
C GLN A 112 11.10 19.64 27.14
N SER A 113 9.84 19.23 26.99
CA SER A 113 9.39 18.38 25.90
C SER A 113 9.60 19.06 24.55
N LYS A 114 10.19 18.35 23.58
CA LYS A 114 10.54 18.88 22.27
C LYS A 114 9.92 18.10 21.12
N ALA A 115 9.98 16.78 21.20
CA ALA A 115 9.47 15.88 20.17
C ALA A 115 9.00 14.56 20.77
N PHE A 116 8.29 13.79 19.97
CA PHE A 116 7.85 12.45 20.30
C PHE A 116 8.38 11.50 19.24
N ALA A 117 9.23 10.57 19.66
CA ALA A 117 9.83 9.57 18.78
C ALA A 117 9.03 8.26 18.88
N ILE A 118 8.76 7.66 17.74
CA ILE A 118 7.97 6.43 17.62
C ILE A 118 8.70 5.50 16.66
N GLU A 119 8.70 4.22 16.98
CA GLU A 119 9.09 3.15 16.09
C GLU A 119 8.13 1.98 16.28
N PHE A 120 7.93 1.18 15.24
CA PHE A 120 7.25 -0.10 15.37
C PHE A 120 7.69 -1.07 14.28
N ASP A 121 7.54 -2.34 14.60
CA ASP A 121 7.45 -3.41 13.62
C ASP A 121 6.06 -4.03 13.70
N GLY A 122 5.53 -4.40 12.55
CA GLY A 122 4.23 -5.04 12.44
C GLY A 122 4.21 -6.07 11.32
N ASN A 123 3.26 -6.98 11.41
CA ASN A 123 3.01 -7.97 10.38
C ASN A 123 1.51 -8.10 10.13
N GLY A 124 1.14 -8.41 8.90
CA GLY A 124 -0.26 -8.47 8.55
C GLY A 124 -0.53 -8.75 7.09
N THR A 125 -1.78 -8.50 6.71
CA THR A 125 -2.23 -8.66 5.33
C THR A 125 -3.14 -7.50 4.97
N TYR A 126 -3.20 -7.18 3.69
CA TYR A 126 -4.30 -6.39 3.13
C TYR A 126 -4.75 -6.98 1.80
N SER A 127 -5.99 -6.70 1.43
CA SER A 127 -6.60 -7.13 0.18
C SER A 127 -7.57 -6.07 -0.31
N SER A 128 -7.30 -5.58 -1.52
CA SER A 128 -8.14 -4.71 -2.33
C SER A 128 -8.53 -5.43 -3.63
N PRO A 129 -9.46 -4.89 -4.43
CA PRO A 129 -9.81 -5.47 -5.72
C PRO A 129 -8.62 -5.61 -6.68
N ARG A 130 -7.62 -4.73 -6.57
CA ARG A 130 -6.48 -4.64 -7.49
C ARG A 130 -5.20 -5.24 -6.93
N LEU A 131 -5.05 -5.28 -5.60
CA LEU A 131 -3.80 -5.63 -4.94
C LEU A 131 -4.04 -6.37 -3.63
N GLN A 132 -3.22 -7.37 -3.35
CA GLN A 132 -3.22 -8.10 -2.08
C GLN A 132 -1.78 -8.28 -1.63
N SER A 133 -1.59 -8.31 -0.31
CA SER A 133 -0.29 -8.46 0.32
C SER A 133 -0.36 -9.33 1.57
N ASP A 134 0.69 -10.11 1.78
CA ASP A 134 1.14 -10.59 3.07
C ASP A 134 2.47 -9.88 3.35
N ASP A 135 2.50 -9.03 4.38
CA ASP A 135 3.59 -8.09 4.61
C ASP A 135 4.01 -7.92 6.06
N THR A 136 5.23 -7.43 6.18
CA THR A 136 5.77 -6.77 7.36
C THR A 136 5.91 -5.28 7.09
N ILE A 137 5.80 -4.50 8.17
CA ILE A 137 5.99 -3.06 8.17
C ILE A 137 7.02 -2.75 9.25
N SER A 138 8.06 -2.01 8.88
CA SER A 138 8.98 -1.37 9.81
C SER A 138 8.83 0.14 9.68
N TYR A 139 8.73 0.81 10.82
CA TYR A 139 8.39 2.22 10.85
C TYR A 139 9.17 2.97 11.91
N GLN A 140 9.60 4.18 11.56
CA GLN A 140 10.21 5.14 12.48
C GLN A 140 9.68 6.54 12.18
N ALA A 141 9.36 7.30 13.22
CA ALA A 141 8.91 8.67 13.09
C ALA A 141 9.37 9.56 14.24
N VAL A 142 9.49 10.84 13.92
CA VAL A 142 9.64 11.91 14.90
C VAL A 142 8.58 12.97 14.65
N LEU A 143 7.71 13.14 15.65
CA LEU A 143 6.72 14.21 15.70
C LEU A 143 7.29 15.38 16.49
N GLY A 144 7.62 16.46 15.80
CA GLY A 144 8.13 17.71 16.36
C GLY A 144 7.05 18.76 16.56
N ASN A 145 7.45 19.88 17.17
CA ASN A 145 6.58 21.02 17.50
C ASN A 145 5.40 20.67 18.42
N ILE A 146 5.61 19.72 19.36
CA ILE A 146 4.55 19.16 20.20
C ILE A 146 4.11 20.07 21.36
N VAL A 147 4.93 21.05 21.75
CA VAL A 147 4.66 21.97 22.87
C VAL A 147 4.19 23.34 22.44
N SER A 148 4.56 23.80 21.24
CA SER A 148 4.15 25.11 20.75
C SER A 148 2.64 25.12 20.53
N SER A 149 1.96 26.20 20.92
CA SER A 149 0.58 26.45 20.49
C SER A 149 0.51 27.00 19.06
N GLU A 150 1.64 27.41 18.50
CA GLU A 150 1.74 27.99 17.15
C GLU A 150 2.26 26.97 16.14
N GLY A 151 1.68 27.00 14.94
CA GLY A 151 2.09 26.19 13.80
C GLY A 151 1.70 24.71 13.89
N PRO A 152 1.78 23.98 12.76
CA PRO A 152 1.44 22.56 12.69
C PRO A 152 2.47 21.69 13.43
N TYR A 153 2.13 20.43 13.68
CA TYR A 153 3.17 19.45 13.98
C TYR A 153 4.10 19.29 12.76
N VAL A 154 5.36 18.95 13.03
CA VAL A 154 6.35 18.65 11.99
C VAL A 154 6.70 17.18 12.06
N TYR A 155 6.40 16.44 11.01
CA TYR A 155 6.53 15.01 10.95
C TYR A 155 7.63 14.58 10.00
N ASN A 156 8.51 13.71 10.48
CA ASN A 156 9.55 13.06 9.69
C ASN A 156 9.44 11.57 9.93
N SER A 157 9.54 10.77 8.88
CA SER A 157 9.36 9.33 9.01
C SER A 157 10.13 8.51 7.98
N SER A 158 10.49 7.30 8.39
CA SER A 158 10.91 6.19 7.53
C SER A 158 9.86 5.09 7.63
N PHE A 159 9.32 4.68 6.49
CA PHE A 159 8.34 3.61 6.37
C PHE A 159 8.86 2.56 5.40
N VAL A 160 8.96 1.32 5.83
CA VAL A 160 9.32 0.19 4.99
C VAL A 160 8.20 -0.84 5.04
N ARG A 161 7.69 -1.24 3.89
CA ARG A 161 6.78 -2.37 3.74
C ARG A 161 7.44 -3.43 2.87
N GLU A 162 7.57 -4.63 3.40
CA GLU A 162 8.15 -5.77 2.72
C GLU A 162 7.15 -6.92 2.69
N GLY A 163 7.00 -7.60 1.55
CA GLY A 163 6.09 -8.73 1.49
C GLY A 163 5.87 -9.28 0.09
N THR A 164 5.06 -10.34 0.04
CA THR A 164 4.61 -10.95 -1.21
C THR A 164 3.32 -10.30 -1.67
N GLN A 165 3.34 -9.77 -2.89
CA GLN A 165 2.23 -9.04 -3.49
C GLN A 165 1.56 -9.88 -4.57
N THR A 166 0.23 -9.81 -4.63
CA THR A 166 -0.58 -10.28 -5.76
C THR A 166 -1.33 -9.11 -6.38
N THR A 167 -0.93 -8.71 -7.59
CA THR A 167 -1.65 -7.70 -8.38
C THR A 167 -2.64 -8.34 -9.35
N ARG A 168 -3.74 -7.64 -9.65
CA ARG A 168 -4.80 -8.04 -10.60
C ARG A 168 -5.07 -6.97 -11.68
N ILE A 169 -4.08 -6.11 -11.94
CA ILE A 169 -4.20 -4.98 -12.85
C ILE A 169 -4.18 -5.45 -14.31
N ALA A 170 -4.94 -4.77 -15.18
CA ALA A 170 -5.05 -5.06 -16.61
C ALA A 170 -5.43 -6.53 -16.92
N SER A 171 -6.29 -7.13 -16.08
CA SER A 171 -6.75 -8.53 -16.20
C SER A 171 -5.62 -9.57 -16.17
N ARG A 172 -4.48 -9.22 -15.56
CA ARG A 172 -3.36 -10.13 -15.34
C ARG A 172 -3.13 -10.29 -13.85
N THR A 173 -2.99 -11.54 -13.40
CA THR A 173 -2.55 -11.83 -12.04
C THR A 173 -1.05 -12.04 -12.05
N LYS A 174 -0.32 -11.26 -11.23
CA LYS A 174 1.12 -11.48 -11.01
C LYS A 174 1.39 -11.59 -9.52
N ASN A 175 2.37 -12.44 -9.19
CA ASN A 175 2.91 -12.55 -7.85
C ASN A 175 4.38 -12.15 -7.86
N PHE A 176 4.77 -11.33 -6.89
CA PHE A 176 6.15 -10.90 -6.74
C PHE A 176 6.42 -10.49 -5.30
N ASP A 177 7.66 -10.64 -4.88
CA ASP A 177 8.14 -10.11 -3.61
C ASP A 177 8.59 -8.66 -3.82
N SER A 178 8.31 -7.79 -2.87
CA SER A 178 8.72 -6.39 -2.95
C SER A 178 9.09 -5.79 -1.61
N THR A 179 10.01 -4.83 -1.65
CA THR A 179 10.31 -3.90 -0.58
C THR A 179 10.01 -2.49 -1.08
N LEU A 180 9.09 -1.81 -0.40
CA LEU A 180 8.80 -0.40 -0.59
C LEU A 180 9.33 0.38 0.61
N SER A 181 10.17 1.37 0.36
CA SER A 181 10.63 2.33 1.36
C SER A 181 10.09 3.72 1.02
N ILE A 182 9.59 4.45 2.01
CA ILE A 182 9.10 5.82 1.91
C ILE A 182 9.75 6.65 3.02
N GLU A 183 10.40 7.73 2.64
CA GLU A 183 11.09 8.66 3.54
C GLU A 183 10.43 10.02 3.45
N SER A 184 9.81 10.47 4.55
CA SER A 184 9.16 11.78 4.64
C SER A 184 10.01 12.77 5.42
N ASN A 185 10.05 14.01 4.95
CA ASN A 185 10.78 15.08 5.59
C ASN A 185 9.92 16.34 5.67
N ALA A 186 9.79 16.88 6.88
CA ALA A 186 9.05 18.09 7.20
C ALA A 186 7.59 18.08 6.69
N VAL A 187 6.89 16.96 6.89
CA VAL A 187 5.46 16.87 6.62
C VAL A 187 4.69 17.63 7.70
N ALA A 188 3.81 18.53 7.28
CA ALA A 188 3.01 19.35 8.18
C ALA A 188 1.67 18.66 8.50
N ILE A 189 1.32 18.59 9.79
CA ILE A 189 0.04 18.04 10.26
C ILE A 189 -0.67 19.09 11.12
N ASP A 190 -1.94 19.34 10.82
CA ASP A 190 -2.77 20.27 11.59
C ASP A 190 -2.97 19.78 13.02
N LYS A 191 -2.89 20.68 14.01
CA LYS A 191 -3.02 20.30 15.41
C LYS A 191 -4.45 20.03 15.85
N ASP A 192 -5.41 20.67 15.20
CA ASP A 192 -6.82 20.61 15.54
C ASP A 192 -7.50 19.50 14.74
N THR A 193 -7.33 19.49 13.41
CA THR A 193 -7.97 18.49 12.53
C THR A 193 -7.20 17.18 12.46
N ARG A 194 -5.89 17.20 12.80
CA ARG A 194 -4.96 16.06 12.67
C ARG A 194 -4.72 15.61 11.23
N GLU A 195 -5.14 16.43 10.26
CA GLU A 195 -4.97 16.12 8.85
C GLU A 195 -3.59 16.57 8.37
N LEU A 196 -3.05 15.83 7.40
CA LEU A 196 -1.89 16.27 6.64
C LEU A 196 -2.22 17.59 5.93
N LEU A 197 -1.40 18.61 6.14
CA LEU A 197 -1.51 19.90 5.45
C LEU A 197 -0.66 19.92 4.17
N GLY A 198 0.46 19.18 4.18
CA GLY A 198 1.36 19.09 3.03
C GLY A 198 2.76 18.63 3.41
N GLY A 199 3.65 18.64 2.43
CA GLY A 199 5.04 18.19 2.58
C GLY A 199 5.43 17.24 1.44
N SER A 200 6.58 16.60 1.58
CA SER A 200 7.07 15.66 0.57
C SER A 200 7.73 14.44 1.18
N ALA A 201 7.68 13.36 0.42
CA ALA A 201 8.45 12.16 0.67
C ALA A 201 9.13 11.68 -0.62
N THR A 202 10.16 10.87 -0.47
CA THR A 202 10.72 10.06 -1.55
C THR A 202 10.37 8.60 -1.34
N PHE A 203 10.24 7.83 -2.41
CA PHE A 203 10.08 6.40 -2.29
C PHE A 203 11.04 5.63 -3.19
N SER A 204 11.36 4.41 -2.77
CA SER A 204 12.02 3.39 -3.57
C SER A 204 11.27 2.07 -3.45
N LEU A 205 10.90 1.50 -4.58
CA LEU A 205 10.28 0.19 -4.70
C LEU A 205 11.24 -0.71 -5.46
N GLN A 206 11.47 -1.90 -4.93
CA GLN A 206 12.25 -2.94 -5.57
C GLN A 206 11.59 -4.29 -5.32
N GLY A 207 11.75 -5.23 -6.25
CA GLY A 207 11.16 -6.54 -6.09
C GLY A 207 11.62 -7.55 -7.12
N THR A 208 11.15 -8.79 -6.93
CA THR A 208 11.50 -9.94 -7.75
C THR A 208 10.23 -10.74 -8.06
N LEU A 209 10.01 -11.04 -9.34
CA LEU A 209 8.94 -11.94 -9.78
C LEU A 209 9.31 -13.39 -9.48
N GLY A 210 8.31 -14.29 -9.42
CA GLY A 210 8.57 -15.73 -9.27
C GLY A 210 9.45 -16.34 -10.38
N SER A 211 9.61 -15.66 -11.52
CA SER A 211 10.55 -16.01 -12.59
C SER A 211 12.01 -15.70 -12.29
N GLY A 212 12.30 -14.95 -11.21
CA GLY A 212 13.62 -14.44 -10.86
C GLY A 212 13.97 -13.09 -11.49
N GLU A 213 13.12 -12.55 -12.35
CA GLU A 213 13.29 -11.19 -12.88
C GLU A 213 13.08 -10.14 -11.80
N THR A 214 13.89 -9.09 -11.81
CA THR A 214 13.80 -8.00 -10.85
C THR A 214 13.20 -6.74 -11.49
N PHE A 215 12.60 -5.89 -10.66
CA PHE A 215 12.10 -4.58 -11.06
C PHE A 215 12.45 -3.54 -9.99
N SER A 216 12.51 -2.27 -10.39
CA SER A 216 12.67 -1.17 -9.46
C SER A 216 12.02 0.11 -9.99
N TYR A 217 11.41 0.86 -9.08
CA TYR A 217 10.83 2.17 -9.31
C TYR A 217 11.25 3.10 -8.18
N ALA A 218 11.49 4.37 -8.48
CA ALA A 218 11.74 5.38 -7.47
C ALA A 218 11.07 6.68 -7.88
N GLY A 219 10.78 7.53 -6.89
CA GLY A 219 10.06 8.75 -7.16
C GLY A 219 9.80 9.60 -5.94
N THR A 220 8.91 10.56 -6.11
CA THR A 220 8.55 11.53 -5.06
C THR A 220 7.06 11.54 -4.82
N ILE A 221 6.66 11.76 -3.58
CA ILE A 221 5.28 11.98 -3.16
C ILE A 221 5.20 13.41 -2.66
N THR A 222 4.20 14.16 -3.10
CA THR A 222 3.88 15.48 -2.55
C THR A 222 2.50 15.45 -1.94
N PHE A 223 2.42 15.62 -0.63
CA PHE A 223 1.16 15.70 0.10
C PHE A 223 0.51 17.06 -0.20
N LYS A 224 -0.78 17.03 -0.58
CA LYS A 224 -1.57 18.24 -0.90
C LYS A 224 -2.56 18.61 0.21
N GLY A 225 -2.64 17.77 1.24
CA GLY A 225 -3.66 17.80 2.26
C GLY A 225 -5.02 17.33 1.77
N ASN A 226 -6.03 17.34 2.65
CA ASN A 226 -7.39 16.87 2.37
C ASN A 226 -7.44 15.45 1.77
N GLY A 227 -6.59 14.53 2.25
CA GLY A 227 -6.53 13.16 1.73
C GLY A 227 -6.02 13.03 0.29
N ALA A 228 -5.26 14.01 -0.21
CA ALA A 228 -4.73 14.00 -1.56
C ALA A 228 -3.21 14.10 -1.62
N ALA A 229 -2.62 13.44 -2.63
CA ALA A 229 -1.20 13.54 -2.94
C ALA A 229 -0.94 13.46 -4.46
N THR A 230 0.26 13.88 -4.85
CA THR A 230 0.80 13.65 -6.19
C THR A 230 2.01 12.75 -6.12
N ILE A 231 2.00 11.65 -6.87
CA ILE A 231 3.11 10.71 -6.98
C ILE A 231 3.79 10.95 -8.34
N ASN A 232 5.10 11.15 -8.34
CA ASN A 232 5.89 11.22 -9.56
C ASN A 232 6.74 9.97 -9.71
N ILE A 233 6.59 9.27 -10.84
CA ILE A 233 7.36 8.07 -11.19
C ILE A 233 7.85 8.26 -12.63
N ASN A 234 9.15 8.08 -12.89
CA ASN A 234 9.73 8.20 -14.24
C ASN A 234 9.38 9.49 -15.02
N GLY A 235 9.11 10.59 -14.31
CA GLY A 235 8.70 11.86 -14.91
C GLY A 235 7.20 12.00 -15.19
N ASN A 236 6.39 10.96 -14.95
CA ASN A 236 4.93 11.01 -14.99
C ASN A 236 4.38 11.42 -13.63
N THR A 237 3.34 12.24 -13.61
CA THR A 237 2.66 12.71 -12.39
C THR A 237 1.27 12.10 -12.28
N TYR A 238 0.98 11.52 -11.13
CA TYR A 238 -0.29 10.89 -10.80
C TYR A 238 -0.95 11.57 -9.61
N ASN A 239 -2.21 11.97 -9.74
CA ASN A 239 -3.01 12.46 -8.62
C ASN A 239 -3.69 11.27 -7.96
N VAL A 240 -3.52 11.13 -6.65
CA VAL A 240 -4.06 10.01 -5.86
C VAL A 240 -4.83 10.51 -4.64
N GLN A 241 -5.71 9.67 -4.13
CA GLN A 241 -6.34 9.83 -2.83
C GLN A 241 -5.66 8.89 -1.83
N ILE A 242 -5.40 9.40 -0.63
CA ILE A 242 -4.62 8.75 0.44
C ILE A 242 -5.28 8.94 1.80
#